data_AF-A0A3D5ZA48-F1
#
_entry.id   AF-A0A3D5ZA48-F1
#
_cell.length_a   1.000
_cell.length_b   1.000
_cell.length_c   1.000
_cell.angle_alpha   90.00
_cell.angle_beta   90.00
_cell.angle_gamma   90.00
#
_symmetry.space_group_name_H-M   'P 1'
#
loop_
_entity.id
_entity.type
_entity.pdbx_description
1 polymer ?
#
loop_
_entity_poly.entity_id
_entity_poly.type
_entity_poly.pdbx_seq_one_letter_code
_entity_poly.pdbx_strand_id
1 'polypeptide(L)' 'MKYLIAGLGNPGYKYENTRHNIGFMTLDALAKA' A
#
# COMPACT_ATOMS: atom_id res chain seq x y z
N MET A 1 10.05 -9.61 19.17
CA MET A 1 10.51 -8.95 17.93
C MET A 1 9.54 -7.83 17.59
N LYS A 2 9.99 -6.71 17.04
CA LYS A 2 9.11 -5.73 16.40
C LYS A 2 9.37 -5.79 14.89
N TYR A 3 8.31 -5.82 14.11
CA TYR A 3 8.37 -5.82 12.65
C TYR A 3 7.89 -4.47 12.12
N LEU A 4 8.49 -4.01 11.03
CA LEU A 4 7.99 -2.89 10.24
C LEU A 4 7.69 -3.41 8.85
N ILE A 5 6.45 -3.22 8.41
CA ILE A 5 5.99 -3.53 7.07
C ILE A 5 5.62 -2.20 6.41
N ALA A 6 6.20 -1.91 5.26
CA ALA A 6 5.97 -0.67 4.53
C ALA A 6 5.52 -0.98 3.09
N GLY A 7 4.55 -0.23 2.61
CA GLY A 7 4.04 -0.29 1.24
C GLY A 7 4.50 0.94 0.48
N LEU A 8 5.08 0.76 -0.70
CA LEU A 8 5.46 1.85 -1.59
C LEU A 8 4.30 2.21 -2.52
N GLY A 9 4.26 3.49 -2.93
CA GLY A 9 3.25 4.04 -3.83
C GLY A 9 3.36 5.56 -3.97
N ASN A 10 2.52 6.14 -4.82
CA ASN A 10 2.39 7.58 -5.00
C ASN A 10 1.06 8.10 -4.42
N PRO A 11 1.04 9.26 -3.74
CA PRO A 11 -0.18 9.83 -3.18
C PRO A 11 -1.07 10.54 -4.22
N GLY A 12 -2.39 10.47 -4.03
CA GLY A 12 -3.40 11.18 -4.82
C GLY A 12 -4.21 10.27 -5.76
N TYR A 13 -5.46 10.66 -6.02
CA TYR A 13 -6.46 9.87 -6.77
C TYR A 13 -5.97 9.39 -8.14
N LYS A 14 -5.14 10.20 -8.83
CA LYS A 14 -4.58 9.83 -10.14
C LYS A 14 -3.68 8.58 -10.12
N TYR A 15 -3.13 8.20 -8.96
CA TYR A 15 -2.22 7.05 -8.84
C TYR A 15 -2.83 5.82 -8.20
N GLU A 16 -4.04 5.96 -7.66
CA GLU A 16 -4.71 4.94 -6.83
C GLU A 16 -4.74 3.57 -7.51
N ASN A 17 -5.05 3.52 -8.81
CA ASN A 17 -5.17 2.29 -9.58
C ASN A 17 -3.95 1.98 -10.48
N THR A 18 -2.79 2.57 -10.19
CA THR A 18 -1.56 2.26 -10.92
C THR A 18 -0.85 1.06 -10.30
N ARG A 19 -0.15 0.25 -11.12
CA ARG A 19 0.64 -0.89 -10.62
C ARG A 19 1.71 -0.48 -9.60
N HIS A 20 2.17 0.77 -9.64
CA HIS A 20 3.14 1.32 -8.69
C HIS A 20 2.58 1.42 -7.26
N ASN A 21 1.26 1.45 -7.10
CA ASN A 21 0.58 1.55 -5.80
C ASN A 21 0.17 0.19 -5.21
N ILE A 22 0.66 -0.93 -5.76
CA ILE A 22 0.37 -2.26 -5.21
C ILE A 22 0.81 -2.41 -3.74
N GLY A 23 1.86 -1.70 -3.32
CA GLY A 23 2.29 -1.67 -1.93
C GLY A 23 1.25 -1.06 -1.00
N PHE A 24 0.63 0.06 -1.38
CA PHE A 24 -0.49 0.65 -0.63
C PHE A 24 -1.71 -0.28 -0.61
N MET A 25 -2.11 -0.82 -1.75
CA MET A 25 -3.25 -1.76 -1.84
C MET A 25 -3.06 -2.99 -0.96
N THR A 26 -1.83 -3.52 -0.91
CA THR A 26 -1.49 -4.68 -0.07
C THR A 26 -1.61 -4.34 1.40
N LEU A 27 -1.13 -3.17 1.82
CA LEU A 27 -1.26 -2.74 3.21
C LEU A 27 -2.73 -2.52 3.61
N ASP A 28 -3.54 -1.94 2.72
CA ASP A 28 -4.98 -1.77 2.97
C ASP A 28 -5.71 -3.11 3.13
N ALA A 29 -5.35 -4.11 2.33
CA ALA A 29 -5.90 -5.46 2.46
C ALA A 29 -5.42 -6.14 3.75
N LEU A 30 -4.13 -6.02 4.08
CA LEU A 30 -3.53 -6.60 5.29
C LEU A 30 -4.11 -5.99 6.57
N ALA A 31 -4.38 -4.68 6.59
CA ALA A 31 -4.98 -4.00 7.74
C ALA A 31 -6.45 -4.37 7.97
N LYS A 32 -7.11 -4.95 6.96
CA LYS A 32 -8.51 -5.43 7.02
C LYS A 32 -8.63 -6.94 7.28
N ALA A 33 -7.51 -7.66 7.26
CA ALA A 33 -7.45 -9.10 7.56
C ALA A 33 -7.50 -9.35 9.07
#